data_AF-A0A954INT5-F1
#
_entry.id   AF-A0A954INT5-F1
#
_cell.length_a   1.000
_cell.length_b   1.000
_cell.length_c   1.000
_cell.angle_alpha   90.00
_cell.angle_beta   90.00
_cell.angle_gamma   90.00
#
_symmetry.space_group_name_H-M   'P 1'
#
loop_
_entity.id
_entity.type
_entity.pdbx_description
1 polymer ?
#
loop_
_entity_poly.entity_id
_entity_poly.type
_entity_poly.pdbx_seq_one_letter_code
_entity_poly.pdbx_strand_id
1 'polypeptide(L)'
;DYRKLYAADTGASHYKDAVREIKVWDVTSDGQLKNGRTFASMDLEIDGEVKAGFADGIRCDVHGNIWSSAGWVGAGYDGVHIFGAEDGKRIGQIILPEICSNVCFGGTKRNRLFMTASQSVYAVYTNTRGAHIT
;
A
#
# COMPACT_ATOMS: atom_id res chain seq x y z
N ASP A 1 -8.93 11.55 -8.56
CA ASP A 1 -10.18 12.28 -8.84
C ASP A 1 -11.13 12.33 -7.62
N TYR A 2 -10.68 11.90 -6.43
CA TYR A 2 -11.47 11.86 -5.20
C TYR A 2 -12.73 10.99 -5.27
N ARG A 3 -12.85 10.09 -6.25
CA ARG A 3 -14.00 9.18 -6.41
C ARG A 3 -13.86 7.86 -5.67
N LYS A 4 -12.69 7.59 -5.09
CA LYS A 4 -12.39 6.35 -4.37
C LYS A 4 -11.70 6.65 -3.06
N LEU A 5 -12.05 5.89 -2.03
CA LEU A 5 -11.36 5.85 -0.74
C LEU A 5 -10.75 4.48 -0.55
N TYR A 6 -9.47 4.44 -0.20
CA TYR A 6 -8.72 3.22 0.07
C TYR A 6 -8.37 3.17 1.55
N ALA A 7 -8.47 1.99 2.16
CA ALA A 7 -8.04 1.76 3.54
C ALA A 7 -7.23 0.48 3.64
N ALA A 8 -6.07 0.55 4.29
CA ALA A 8 -5.34 -0.65 4.70
C ALA A 8 -6.08 -1.30 5.88
N ASP A 9 -6.37 -2.59 5.77
CA ASP A 9 -7.01 -3.37 6.82
C ASP A 9 -5.96 -4.22 7.56
N THR A 10 -5.52 -3.72 8.71
CA THR A 10 -4.63 -4.44 9.63
C THR A 10 -5.41 -5.29 10.63
N GLY A 11 -6.73 -5.43 10.50
CA GLY A 11 -7.63 -6.06 11.48
C GLY A 11 -7.28 -7.51 11.79
N ALA A 12 -6.64 -8.24 10.88
CA ALA A 12 -6.14 -9.59 11.10
C ALA A 12 -5.03 -9.70 12.17
N SER A 13 -4.56 -8.58 12.72
CA SER A 13 -3.74 -8.54 13.94
C SER A 13 -4.54 -8.73 15.24
N HIS A 14 -5.86 -8.48 15.21
CA HIS A 14 -6.74 -8.53 16.39
C HIS A 14 -7.90 -9.52 16.23
N TYR A 15 -8.30 -9.81 14.99
CA TYR A 15 -9.46 -10.65 14.68
C TYR A 15 -9.02 -11.83 13.81
N LYS A 16 -9.23 -13.05 14.31
CA LYS A 16 -8.75 -14.29 13.67
C LYS A 16 -9.23 -14.48 12.23
N ASP A 17 -10.47 -14.08 11.94
CA ASP A 17 -11.12 -14.31 10.65
C ASP A 17 -11.06 -13.07 9.73
N ALA A 18 -10.36 -12.01 10.12
CA ALA A 18 -10.18 -10.85 9.27
C ALA A 18 -9.22 -11.16 8.10
N VAL A 19 -9.44 -10.48 6.98
CA VAL A 19 -8.64 -10.65 5.76
C VAL A 19 -7.49 -9.64 5.77
N ARG A 20 -6.32 -10.04 5.27
CA ARG A 20 -5.16 -9.15 5.08
C ARG A 20 -5.28 -8.48 3.72
N GLU A 21 -5.93 -7.33 3.68
CA GLU A 21 -6.31 -6.67 2.43
C GLU A 21 -6.19 -5.14 2.49
N ILE A 22 -6.20 -4.53 1.31
CA ILE A 22 -6.54 -3.12 1.14
C ILE A 22 -7.98 -3.07 0.62
N LYS A 23 -8.84 -2.32 1.30
CA LYS A 23 -10.24 -2.09 0.92
C LYS A 23 -10.35 -0.87 0.01
N VAL A 24 -11.39 -0.85 -0.81
CA VAL A 24 -11.81 0.35 -1.57
C VAL A 24 -13.32 0.54 -1.50
N TRP A 25 -13.72 1.80 -1.43
CA TRP A 25 -15.10 2.26 -1.58
C TRP A 25 -15.18 3.32 -2.67
N ASP A 26 -16.35 3.39 -3.31
CA ASP A 26 -16.69 4.52 -4.17
C ASP A 26 -17.16 5.68 -3.28
N VAL A 27 -16.66 6.87 -3.55
CA VAL A 27 -17.05 8.12 -2.89
C VAL A 27 -18.10 8.81 -3.75
N THR A 28 -19.30 8.98 -3.21
CA THR A 28 -20.40 9.65 -3.90
C THR A 28 -20.26 11.18 -3.83
N SER A 29 -21.01 11.90 -4.66
CA SER A 29 -20.97 13.37 -4.71
C SER A 29 -21.38 14.06 -3.40
N ASP A 30 -22.18 13.38 -2.58
CA ASP A 30 -22.59 13.80 -1.22
C ASP A 30 -21.63 13.29 -0.12
N GLY A 31 -20.48 12.73 -0.48
CA GLY A 31 -19.42 12.32 0.45
C GLY A 31 -19.69 11.00 1.17
N GLN A 32 -20.67 10.21 0.74
CA GLN A 32 -20.95 8.89 1.30
C GLN A 32 -20.02 7.82 0.68
N LEU A 33 -19.78 6.75 1.43
CA LEU A 33 -19.04 5.58 0.96
C LEU A 33 -20.02 4.48 0.53
N LYS A 34 -19.86 3.97 -0.69
CA LYS A 34 -20.65 2.85 -1.23
C LYS A 34 -19.76 1.78 -1.85
N ASN A 35 -20.34 0.61 -2.11
CA ASN A 35 -19.71 -0.49 -2.85
C ASN A 35 -18.33 -0.93 -2.29
N GLY A 36 -18.26 -1.06 -0.96
CA GLY A 36 -17.07 -1.51 -0.27
C GLY A 36 -16.65 -2.91 -0.71
N ARG A 37 -15.38 -3.06 -1.10
CA ARG A 37 -14.84 -4.30 -1.63
C ARG A 37 -13.35 -4.41 -1.37
N THR A 38 -12.81 -5.62 -1.52
CA THR A 38 -11.37 -5.86 -1.62
C THR A 38 -10.84 -5.13 -2.85
N PHE A 39 -9.80 -4.34 -2.67
CA PHE A 39 -9.01 -3.82 -3.77
C PHE A 39 -7.81 -4.72 -4.04
N ALA A 40 -7.02 -5.02 -3.01
CA ALA A 40 -5.81 -5.83 -3.13
C ALA A 40 -5.69 -6.83 -1.98
N SER A 41 -5.27 -8.05 -2.29
CA SER A 41 -4.81 -9.03 -1.29
C SER A 41 -3.34 -8.77 -0.94
N MET A 42 -3.00 -8.95 0.33
CA MET A 42 -1.62 -8.91 0.80
C MET A 42 -0.87 -10.25 0.65
N ASP A 43 -1.54 -11.28 0.13
CA ASP A 43 -0.92 -12.58 -0.18
C ASP A 43 0.20 -12.43 -1.23
N LEU A 44 1.31 -13.10 -1.01
CA LEU A 44 2.43 -13.20 -1.94
C LEU A 44 3.04 -14.59 -1.84
N GLU A 45 3.24 -15.24 -2.99
CA GLU A 45 4.01 -16.47 -3.06
C GLU A 45 5.50 -16.17 -2.89
N ILE A 46 6.12 -16.78 -1.88
CA ILE A 46 7.55 -16.70 -1.59
C ILE A 46 8.03 -18.13 -1.33
N ASP A 47 9.01 -18.57 -2.12
CA ASP A 47 9.62 -19.90 -1.99
C ASP A 47 8.60 -21.06 -2.04
N GLY A 48 7.54 -20.92 -2.86
CA GLY A 48 6.50 -21.93 -3.03
C GLY A 48 5.42 -21.93 -1.92
N GLU A 49 5.48 -20.98 -0.99
CA GLU A 49 4.46 -20.80 0.06
C GLU A 49 3.75 -19.46 -0.11
N VAL A 50 2.43 -19.44 0.06
CA VAL A 50 1.67 -18.19 0.13
C VAL A 50 1.83 -17.60 1.54
N LYS A 51 2.48 -16.44 1.61
CA LYS A 51 2.67 -15.68 2.85
C LYS A 51 1.92 -14.36 2.74
N ALA A 52 1.46 -13.86 3.89
CA ALA A 52 0.73 -12.61 3.95
C ALA A 52 1.05 -11.86 5.24
N GLY A 53 1.55 -10.64 5.07
CA GLY A 53 1.71 -9.65 6.11
C GLY A 53 0.59 -8.63 6.06
N PHE A 54 0.85 -7.44 6.57
CA PHE A 54 -0.14 -6.37 6.63
C PHE A 54 0.27 -5.18 5.77
N ALA A 55 -0.71 -4.56 5.12
CA ALA A 55 -0.60 -3.19 4.65
C ALA A 55 -0.72 -2.23 5.85
N ASP A 56 0.04 -1.15 5.86
CA ASP A 56 -0.07 -0.11 6.90
C ASP A 56 -0.30 1.27 6.22
N GLY A 57 0.70 2.16 6.21
CA GLY A 57 0.60 3.41 5.47
C GLY A 57 0.52 3.21 3.96
N ILE A 58 -0.48 3.84 3.33
CA ILE A 58 -0.69 3.79 1.87
C ILE A 58 -0.69 5.18 1.23
N ARG A 59 -0.19 5.27 -0.01
CA ARG A 59 -0.27 6.48 -0.86
C ARG A 59 -0.56 6.15 -2.31
N CYS A 60 -1.28 7.04 -2.97
CA CYS A 60 -1.60 6.95 -4.39
C CYS A 60 -0.56 7.73 -5.22
N ASP A 61 -0.21 7.25 -6.40
CA ASP A 61 0.58 7.99 -7.39
C ASP A 61 -0.29 8.64 -8.47
N VAL A 62 0.31 9.43 -9.37
CA VAL A 62 -0.41 10.14 -10.44
C VAL A 62 -1.08 9.22 -11.48
N HIS A 63 -0.74 7.93 -11.51
CA HIS A 63 -1.37 6.91 -12.36
C HIS A 63 -2.48 6.15 -11.65
N GLY A 64 -2.75 6.47 -10.37
CA GLY A 64 -3.75 5.79 -9.57
C GLY A 64 -3.23 4.53 -8.85
N ASN A 65 -1.94 4.19 -9.00
CA ASN A 65 -1.39 3.02 -8.32
C ASN A 65 -1.34 3.27 -6.82
N ILE A 66 -1.58 2.23 -6.02
CA ILE A 66 -1.51 2.29 -4.57
C ILE A 66 -0.19 1.70 -4.09
N TRP A 67 0.61 2.55 -3.46
CA TRP A 67 1.87 2.21 -2.81
C TRP A 67 1.58 1.95 -1.34
N SER A 68 1.84 0.74 -0.87
CA SER A 68 1.59 0.32 0.50
C SER A 68 2.89 -0.04 1.18
N SER A 69 3.15 0.49 2.36
CA SER A 69 4.10 -0.17 3.26
C SER A 69 3.57 -1.56 3.61
N ALA A 70 4.49 -2.50 3.82
CA ALA A 70 4.18 -3.89 4.11
C ALA A 70 5.20 -4.46 5.10
N GLY A 71 4.75 -5.38 5.94
CA GLY A 71 5.64 -6.05 6.90
C GLY A 71 5.05 -7.28 7.58
N TRP A 72 5.79 -7.77 8.58
CA TRP A 72 5.47 -8.91 9.44
C TRP A 72 5.55 -10.29 8.76
N VAL A 73 6.30 -10.39 7.66
CA VAL A 73 6.64 -11.68 7.02
C VAL A 73 8.14 -11.91 6.99
N GLY A 74 8.93 -10.87 6.74
CA GLY A 74 10.38 -10.91 6.70
C GLY A 74 10.97 -10.78 5.29
N ALA A 75 12.15 -11.37 5.09
CA ALA A 75 12.92 -11.23 3.86
C ALA A 75 12.11 -11.66 2.61
N GLY A 76 12.18 -10.86 1.55
CA GLY A 76 11.42 -11.07 0.31
C GLY A 76 9.99 -10.52 0.33
N TYR A 77 9.49 -10.06 1.49
CA TYR A 77 8.16 -9.48 1.64
C TYR A 77 8.19 -8.04 2.17
N ASP A 78 8.90 -7.82 3.28
CA ASP A 78 8.85 -6.56 4.02
C ASP A 78 9.40 -5.39 3.19
N GLY A 79 8.75 -4.23 3.28
CA GLY A 79 9.10 -3.06 2.48
C GLY A 79 7.87 -2.37 1.91
N VAL A 80 7.86 -2.13 0.59
CA VAL A 80 6.75 -1.45 -0.09
C VAL A 80 6.20 -2.33 -1.21
N HIS A 81 4.90 -2.49 -1.27
CA HIS A 81 4.18 -3.19 -2.34
C HIS A 81 3.40 -2.17 -3.18
N ILE A 82 3.38 -2.36 -4.49
CA ILE A 82 2.75 -1.44 -5.43
C ILE A 82 1.62 -2.20 -6.13
N PHE A 83 0.40 -1.67 -6.05
CA PHE A 83 -0.80 -2.26 -6.63
C PHE A 83 -1.36 -1.40 -7.76
N GLY A 84 -1.66 -2.03 -8.89
CA GLY A 84 -2.19 -1.39 -10.09
C GLY A 84 -3.57 -0.78 -9.87
N ALA A 85 -3.81 0.37 -10.47
CA ALA A 85 -5.04 1.16 -10.26
C ALA A 85 -6.35 0.48 -10.70
N GLU A 86 -6.27 -0.37 -11.73
CA GLU A 86 -7.42 -0.97 -12.40
C GLU A 86 -7.98 -2.18 -11.65
N ASP A 87 -7.10 -3.10 -11.27
CA ASP A 87 -7.43 -4.43 -10.76
C ASP A 87 -6.88 -4.71 -9.35
N GLY A 88 -6.10 -3.80 -8.78
CA GLY A 88 -5.44 -3.98 -7.49
C GLY A 88 -4.38 -5.08 -7.49
N LYS A 89 -3.93 -5.54 -8.65
CA LYS A 89 -2.87 -6.54 -8.77
C LYS A 89 -1.53 -5.94 -8.34
N ARG A 90 -0.74 -6.71 -7.60
CA ARG A 90 0.64 -6.32 -7.26
C ARG A 90 1.47 -6.24 -8.55
N ILE A 91 2.02 -5.06 -8.84
CA ILE A 91 2.84 -4.77 -10.03
C ILE A 91 4.31 -4.48 -9.69
N GLY A 92 4.67 -4.39 -8.41
CA GLY A 92 6.04 -4.20 -7.99
C GLY A 92 6.24 -4.25 -6.49
N GLN A 93 7.51 -4.36 -6.09
CA GLN A 93 7.94 -4.35 -4.70
C GLN A 93 9.25 -3.58 -4.55
N ILE A 94 9.44 -2.91 -3.42
CA ILE A 94 10.72 -2.42 -2.92
C ILE A 94 10.99 -3.17 -1.62
N ILE A 95 11.93 -4.10 -1.64
CA ILE A 95 12.25 -4.91 -0.46
C ILE A 95 13.15 -4.11 0.48
N LEU A 96 12.78 -4.07 1.76
CA LEU A 96 13.56 -3.47 2.83
C LEU A 96 14.03 -4.58 3.79
N PRO A 97 15.12 -4.36 4.55
CA PRO A 97 15.60 -5.35 5.52
C PRO A 97 14.77 -5.39 6.82
N GLU A 98 13.68 -4.63 6.89
CA GLU A 98 12.83 -4.47 8.08
C GLU A 98 11.40 -4.04 7.69
N ILE A 99 10.47 -4.18 8.62
CA ILE A 99 9.06 -3.79 8.49
C ILE A 99 8.95 -2.30 8.17
N CYS A 100 8.23 -1.98 7.10
CA CYS A 100 7.88 -0.63 6.72
C CYS A 100 6.52 -0.25 7.31
N SER A 101 6.43 0.88 8.00
CA SER A 101 5.20 1.37 8.62
C SER A 101 4.45 2.40 7.78
N ASN A 102 5.15 3.25 7.02
CA ASN A 102 4.48 4.28 6.24
C ASN A 102 5.29 4.71 5.01
N VAL A 103 4.61 5.26 4.02
CA VAL A 103 5.20 5.79 2.79
C VAL A 103 4.69 7.20 2.46
N CYS A 104 5.55 8.04 1.91
CA CYS A 104 5.17 9.36 1.43
C CYS A 104 6.03 9.80 0.25
N PHE A 105 5.38 10.29 -0.81
CA PHE A 105 6.09 10.95 -1.91
C PHE A 105 6.45 12.39 -1.51
N GLY A 106 7.74 12.71 -1.59
CA GLY A 106 8.28 14.04 -1.32
C GLY A 106 9.39 14.44 -2.30
N GLY A 107 10.20 15.41 -1.88
CA GLY A 107 11.15 16.09 -2.76
C GLY A 107 10.46 17.13 -3.65
N THR A 108 11.24 18.04 -4.23
CA THR A 108 10.72 19.17 -5.03
C THR A 108 9.91 18.74 -6.25
N LYS A 109 10.24 17.58 -6.82
CA LYS A 109 9.53 16.97 -7.96
C LYS A 109 8.49 15.93 -7.54
N ARG A 110 8.30 15.70 -6.24
CA ARG A 110 7.40 14.68 -5.65
C ARG A 110 7.64 13.25 -6.16
N ASN A 111 8.85 12.97 -6.62
CA ASN A 111 9.29 11.69 -7.19
C ASN A 111 10.33 10.99 -6.30
N ARG A 112 10.39 11.34 -5.02
CA ARG A 112 11.20 10.64 -4.02
C ARG A 112 10.26 10.01 -3.01
N LEU A 113 10.22 8.68 -2.95
CA LEU A 113 9.44 7.96 -1.95
C LEU A 113 10.25 7.88 -0.67
N PHE A 114 9.72 8.45 0.41
CA PHE A 114 10.21 8.25 1.77
C PHE A 114 9.45 7.09 2.40
N MET A 115 10.16 6.24 3.12
CA MET A 115 9.64 5.02 3.74
C MET A 115 10.10 5.00 5.19
N THR A 116 9.17 5.14 6.14
CA THR A 116 9.49 4.93 7.55
C THR A 116 9.45 3.44 7.82
N ALA A 117 10.52 2.92 8.40
CA ALA A 117 10.61 1.56 8.86
C ALA A 117 10.87 1.54 10.37
N SER A 118 10.94 0.33 10.92
CA SER A 118 11.04 0.10 12.37
C SER A 118 12.13 0.95 13.04
N GLN A 119 13.33 0.98 12.48
CA GLN A 119 14.49 1.69 13.05
C GLN A 119 15.11 2.73 12.11
N SER A 120 14.61 2.83 10.87
CA SER A 120 15.24 3.63 9.82
C SER A 120 14.23 4.41 8.98
N VAL A 121 14.72 5.41 8.26
CA VAL A 121 13.98 6.04 7.16
C VAL A 121 14.76 5.82 5.87
N TYR A 122 14.12 5.14 4.91
CA TYR A 122 14.68 4.92 3.57
C TYR A 122 14.11 5.92 2.59
N ALA A 123 14.85 6.21 1.52
CA ALA A 123 14.31 7.01 0.43
C ALA A 123 14.89 6.59 -0.92
N VAL A 124 14.03 6.52 -1.93
CA VAL A 124 14.42 6.19 -3.31
C VAL A 124 13.72 7.10 -4.31
N TYR A 125 14.38 7.41 -5.42
CA TYR A 125 13.73 8.11 -6.53
C TYR A 125 12.87 7.14 -7.34
N THR A 126 11.69 7.60 -7.72
CA THR A 126 10.72 6.85 -8.51
C THR A 126 10.51 7.51 -9.87
N ASN A 127 10.13 6.73 -10.89
CA ASN A 127 9.72 7.24 -12.20
C ASN A 127 8.27 7.75 -12.23
N THR A 128 7.58 7.70 -11.09
CA THR A 128 6.26 8.30 -10.88
C THR A 128 6.34 9.43 -9.86
N ARG A 129 5.21 10.09 -9.62
CA ARG A 129 5.04 11.14 -8.60
C ARG A 129 3.85 10.81 -7.73
N GLY A 130 3.88 11.26 -6.48
CA GLY A 130 2.72 11.14 -5.60
C GLY A 130 1.50 11.89 -6.15
N ALA A 131 0.32 11.30 -6.00
CA ALA A 131 -0.95 11.96 -6.31
C ALA A 131 -1.09 13.25 -5.49
N HIS A 132 -1.70 14.28 -6.09
CA HIS A 132 -1.86 15.62 -5.52
C HIS A 132 -2.31 15.64 -4.06
N ILE A 133 -1.70 16.52 -3.27
CA ILE A 133 -2.41 17.31 -2.25
C ILE A 133 -2.29 18.72 -2.80
N THR A 134 -3.41 19.35 -3.12
CA THR A 134 -3.48 20.74 -3.62
C THR A 134 -2.68 21.70 -2.78
#